data_AF-A0A662VJ89-F1
#
_entry.id   AF-A0A662VJ89-F1
#
_cell.length_a   1.000
_cell.length_b   1.000
_cell.length_c   1.000
_cell.angle_alpha   90.00
_cell.angle_beta   90.00
_cell.angle_gamma   90.00
#
_symmetry.space_group_name_H-M   'P 1'
#
loop_
_entity.id
_entity.type
_entity.pdbx_description
1 polymer ?
#
loop_
_entity_poly.entity_id
_entity_poly.type
_entity_poly.pdbx_seq_one_letter_code
_entity_poly.pdbx_strand_id
1 'polypeptide(L)'
;MYDTFIRLVREELFSKKITTIPTSRIAEYVSFMKNSMELLPYVDSVSRKYFYNVLEHSFKDAEMLSRIRISKYLLGSEKSGESIDDFIYDKIKSIIDLVSKFFAGLLVGVDDKIVVRVLKDSYIRDRRVRKNDLLLLRVDEALNYCLLGYVDIISIPLIANKEFLEKE
;
A
#
# COMPACT_ATOMS: atom_id res chain seq x y z
N MET A 1 -14.64 18.06 -14.58
CA MET A 1 -13.33 17.36 -14.67
C MET A 1 -12.49 17.65 -13.43
N TYR A 2 -12.36 18.92 -13.00
CA TYR A 2 -11.67 19.29 -11.76
C TYR A 2 -12.31 18.72 -10.48
N ASP A 3 -13.63 18.55 -10.45
CA ASP A 3 -14.33 18.07 -9.26
C ASP A 3 -14.36 16.54 -9.12
N THR A 4 -13.58 15.80 -9.91
CA THR A 4 -13.64 14.33 -9.94
C THR A 4 -13.37 13.75 -8.56
N PHE A 5 -12.31 14.19 -7.89
CA PHE A 5 -11.95 13.72 -6.56
C PHE A 5 -12.91 14.25 -5.49
N ILE A 6 -13.38 15.50 -5.58
CA ILE A 6 -14.40 16.04 -4.66
C ILE A 6 -15.66 15.18 -4.69
N ARG A 7 -16.12 14.78 -5.88
CA ARG A 7 -17.29 13.90 -6.02
C ARG A 7 -17.03 12.54 -5.39
N LEU A 8 -15.87 11.94 -5.64
CA LEU A 8 -15.48 10.67 -5.03
C LEU A 8 -15.39 10.77 -3.49
N VAL A 9 -14.85 11.87 -2.97
CA VAL A 9 -14.82 12.14 -1.52
C VAL A 9 -16.23 12.17 -0.95
N ARG A 10 -17.16 12.86 -1.59
CA ARG A 10 -18.56 12.91 -1.14
C ARG A 10 -19.22 11.52 -1.17
N GLU A 11 -19.09 10.81 -2.28
CA GLU A 11 -19.62 9.44 -2.41
C GLU A 11 -19.04 8.52 -1.32
N GLU A 12 -17.74 8.64 -1.05
CA GLU A 12 -17.08 7.88 0.00
C GLU A 12 -17.60 8.26 1.38
N LEU A 13 -17.68 9.54 1.74
CA LEU A 13 -18.16 9.98 3.07
C LEU A 13 -19.57 9.48 3.40
N PHE A 14 -20.48 9.49 2.42
CA PHE A 14 -21.86 9.08 2.63
C PHE A 14 -22.08 7.56 2.54
N SER A 15 -21.10 6.82 2.02
CA SER A 15 -21.18 5.37 1.95
C SER A 15 -20.75 4.72 3.27
N LYS A 16 -21.50 3.70 3.72
CA LYS A 16 -21.06 2.83 4.83
C LYS A 16 -19.92 1.89 4.41
N LYS A 17 -19.89 1.49 3.14
CA LYS A 17 -18.88 0.62 2.55
C LYS A 17 -17.77 1.44 1.89
N ILE A 18 -16.62 0.81 1.66
CA ILE A 18 -15.58 1.37 0.78
C ILE A 18 -16.11 1.32 -0.64
N THR A 19 -16.24 2.47 -1.29
CA THR A 19 -16.89 2.57 -2.61
C THR A 19 -16.03 1.98 -3.72
N THR A 20 -16.67 1.52 -4.80
CA THR A 20 -16.00 0.98 -5.98
C THR A 20 -15.49 2.11 -6.88
N ILE A 21 -14.19 2.17 -7.14
CA ILE A 21 -13.58 3.13 -8.08
C ILE A 21 -12.98 2.38 -9.28
N PRO A 22 -13.69 2.28 -10.41
CA PRO A 22 -13.15 1.66 -11.62
C PRO A 22 -12.09 2.56 -12.26
N THR A 23 -11.11 1.96 -12.95
CA THR A 23 -10.03 2.68 -13.64
C THR A 23 -10.55 3.73 -14.62
N SER A 24 -11.68 3.44 -15.29
CA SER A 24 -12.32 4.37 -16.22
C SER A 24 -12.74 5.69 -15.57
N ARG A 25 -13.11 5.69 -14.27
CA ARG A 25 -13.55 6.89 -13.56
C ARG A 25 -12.43 7.92 -13.36
N ILE A 26 -11.17 7.50 -13.36
CA ILE A 26 -10.02 8.41 -13.22
C ILE A 26 -9.27 8.60 -14.54
N ALA A 27 -9.54 7.78 -15.56
CA ALA A 27 -8.82 7.80 -16.83
C ALA A 27 -8.92 9.17 -17.53
N GLU A 28 -10.10 9.79 -17.54
CA GLU A 28 -10.29 11.12 -18.13
C GLU A 28 -9.45 12.19 -17.42
N TYR A 29 -9.42 12.16 -16.09
CA TYR A 29 -8.59 13.07 -15.30
C TYR A 29 -7.10 12.86 -15.60
N VAL A 30 -6.64 11.61 -15.65
CA VAL A 30 -5.23 11.28 -15.98
C VAL A 30 -4.85 11.80 -17.37
N SER A 31 -5.71 11.59 -18.37
CA SER A 31 -5.47 12.08 -19.74
C SER A 31 -5.44 13.60 -19.80
N PHE A 32 -6.37 14.28 -19.13
CA PHE A 32 -6.38 15.73 -19.02
C PHE A 32 -5.10 16.29 -18.41
N MET A 33 -4.64 15.66 -17.33
CA MET A 33 -3.42 16.06 -16.62
C MET A 33 -2.19 15.92 -17.51
N LYS A 34 -2.05 14.80 -18.22
CA LYS A 34 -0.96 14.58 -19.17
C LYS A 34 -0.94 15.65 -20.27
N ASN A 35 -2.08 15.85 -20.93
CA ASN A 35 -2.19 16.83 -22.02
C ASN A 35 -1.90 18.25 -21.52
N SER A 36 -2.39 18.59 -20.32
CA SER A 36 -2.15 19.92 -19.74
C SER A 36 -0.68 20.12 -19.36
N MET A 37 -0.01 19.09 -18.84
CA MET A 37 1.43 19.13 -18.54
C MET A 37 2.28 19.28 -19.81
N GLU A 38 1.89 18.66 -20.92
CA GLU A 38 2.58 18.82 -22.22
C GLU A 38 2.45 20.24 -22.77
N LEU A 39 1.33 20.91 -22.51
CA LEU A 39 1.08 22.28 -22.98
C LEU A 39 1.70 23.36 -22.08
N LEU A 40 2.12 23.02 -20.85
CA LEU A 40 2.68 23.97 -19.87
C LEU A 40 3.80 24.89 -20.40
N PRO A 41 4.74 24.43 -21.25
CA PRO A 41 5.80 25.29 -21.78
C PRO A 41 5.28 26.40 -22.71
N TYR A 42 4.11 26.22 -23.31
CA TYR A 42 3.57 27.07 -24.37
C TYR A 42 2.51 28.07 -23.88
N VAL A 43 2.13 28.00 -22.60
CA VAL A 43 1.12 28.88 -21.99
C VAL A 43 1.76 30.00 -21.16
N ASP A 44 1.05 31.13 -21.08
CA ASP A 44 1.50 32.30 -20.34
C ASP A 44 1.65 32.02 -18.83
N SER A 45 2.35 32.91 -18.12
CA SER A 45 2.65 32.74 -16.69
C SER A 45 1.40 32.72 -15.80
N VAL A 46 0.34 33.43 -16.18
CA VAL A 46 -0.92 33.48 -15.43
C VAL A 46 -1.63 32.14 -15.55
N SER A 47 -1.76 31.62 -16.77
CA SER A 47 -2.31 30.28 -17.04
C SER A 47 -1.54 29.17 -16.32
N ARG A 48 -0.20 29.24 -16.30
CA ARG A 48 0.64 28.30 -15.52
C ARG A 48 0.31 28.34 -14.03
N LYS A 49 0.20 29.54 -13.45
CA LYS A 49 -0.16 29.70 -12.04
C LYS A 49 -1.54 29.13 -11.73
N TYR A 50 -2.53 29.36 -12.60
CA TYR A 50 -3.85 28.75 -12.45
C TYR A 50 -3.79 27.23 -12.50
N PHE A 51 -3.03 26.66 -13.43
CA PHE A 51 -2.85 25.22 -13.51
C PHE A 51 -2.20 24.65 -12.25
N TYR A 52 -1.17 25.30 -11.71
CA TYR A 52 -0.57 24.88 -10.44
C TYR A 52 -1.57 24.85 -9.29
N ASN A 53 -2.45 25.86 -9.18
CA ASN A 53 -3.49 25.86 -8.15
C ASN A 53 -4.45 24.67 -8.33
N VAL A 54 -4.84 24.39 -9.58
CA VAL A 54 -5.69 23.23 -9.91
C VAL A 54 -5.02 21.92 -9.50
N LEU A 55 -3.71 21.75 -9.78
CA LEU A 55 -2.93 20.58 -9.38
C LEU A 55 -2.96 20.40 -7.86
N GLU A 56 -2.70 21.49 -7.13
CA GLU A 56 -2.63 21.48 -5.67
C GLU A 56 -3.97 21.09 -5.05
N HIS A 57 -5.07 21.68 -5.54
CA HIS A 57 -6.41 21.35 -5.08
C HIS A 57 -6.78 19.89 -5.41
N SER A 58 -6.52 19.45 -6.64
CA SER A 58 -6.83 18.08 -7.05
C SER A 58 -6.04 17.05 -6.24
N PHE A 59 -4.78 17.35 -5.91
CA PHE A 59 -3.97 16.50 -5.04
C PHE A 59 -4.51 16.45 -3.61
N LYS A 60 -4.90 17.60 -3.04
CA LYS A 60 -5.52 17.65 -1.70
C LYS A 60 -6.81 16.83 -1.63
N ASP A 61 -7.65 16.91 -2.66
CA ASP A 61 -8.89 16.12 -2.72
C ASP A 61 -8.61 14.62 -2.86
N ALA A 62 -7.62 14.24 -3.68
CA ALA A 62 -7.18 12.86 -3.81
C ALA A 62 -6.58 12.32 -2.49
N GLU A 63 -5.78 13.13 -1.79
CA GLU A 63 -5.23 12.78 -0.48
C GLU A 63 -6.35 12.56 0.54
N MET A 64 -7.34 13.45 0.59
CA MET A 64 -8.50 13.32 1.46
C MET A 64 -9.27 12.02 1.17
N LEU A 65 -9.50 11.71 -0.10
CA LEU A 65 -10.12 10.46 -0.52
C LEU A 65 -9.33 9.25 -0.01
N SER A 66 -8.02 9.22 -0.23
CA SER A 66 -7.14 8.14 0.24
C SER A 66 -7.21 7.97 1.76
N ARG A 67 -7.14 9.06 2.52
CA ARG A 67 -7.24 9.01 3.99
C ARG A 67 -8.56 8.41 4.46
N ILE A 68 -9.69 8.83 3.88
CA ILE A 68 -11.01 8.30 4.24
C ILE A 68 -11.10 6.81 3.93
N ARG A 69 -10.68 6.41 2.72
CA ARG A 69 -10.73 5.00 2.28
C ARG A 69 -9.86 4.09 3.14
N ILE A 70 -8.62 4.50 3.41
CA ILE A 70 -7.70 3.77 4.30
C ILE A 70 -8.30 3.67 5.71
N SER A 71 -8.85 4.77 6.25
CA SER A 71 -9.45 4.76 7.58
C SER A 71 -10.62 3.77 7.67
N LYS A 72 -11.52 3.77 6.67
CA LYS A 72 -12.62 2.80 6.60
C LYS A 72 -12.13 1.36 6.55
N TYR A 73 -11.09 1.09 5.77
CA TYR A 73 -10.48 -0.23 5.70
C TYR A 73 -9.93 -0.68 7.05
N LEU A 74 -9.19 0.20 7.74
CA LEU A 74 -8.65 -0.06 9.06
C LEU A 74 -9.74 -0.28 10.12
N LEU A 75 -10.90 0.38 9.97
CA LEU A 75 -12.08 0.19 10.81
C LEU A 75 -12.91 -1.06 10.45
N GLY A 76 -12.47 -1.86 9.47
CA GLY A 76 -13.14 -3.11 9.07
C GLY A 76 -14.38 -2.92 8.18
N SER A 77 -14.49 -1.78 7.50
CA SER A 77 -15.59 -1.54 6.56
C SER A 77 -15.50 -2.50 5.37
N GLU A 78 -16.63 -3.09 4.98
CA GLU A 78 -16.71 -3.94 3.79
C GLU A 78 -16.47 -3.14 2.51
N LYS A 79 -15.91 -3.80 1.50
CA LYS A 79 -15.81 -3.26 0.13
C LYS A 79 -17.11 -3.51 -0.63
N SER A 80 -17.52 -2.54 -1.46
CA SER A 80 -18.66 -2.73 -2.37
C SER A 80 -18.33 -3.50 -3.65
N GLY A 81 -17.04 -3.62 -4.00
CA GLY A 81 -16.55 -4.32 -5.19
C GLY A 81 -15.07 -4.02 -5.46
N GLU A 82 -14.59 -4.43 -6.64
CA GLU A 82 -13.18 -4.23 -7.04
C GLU A 82 -12.88 -2.76 -7.37
N SER A 83 -11.83 -2.22 -6.76
CA SER A 83 -11.37 -0.85 -6.96
C SER A 83 -9.93 -0.81 -7.45
N ILE A 84 -9.57 0.24 -8.18
CA ILE A 84 -8.21 0.43 -8.70
C ILE A 84 -7.12 0.39 -7.63
N ASP A 85 -7.45 0.79 -6.40
CA ASP A 85 -6.56 0.86 -5.24
C ASP A 85 -6.54 -0.42 -4.40
N ASP A 86 -7.12 -1.52 -4.89
CA ASP A 86 -7.27 -2.72 -4.06
C ASP A 86 -5.96 -3.30 -3.56
N PHE A 87 -4.92 -3.23 -4.39
CA PHE A 87 -3.56 -3.67 -4.07
C PHE A 87 -2.96 -2.94 -2.84
N ILE A 88 -3.41 -1.71 -2.53
CA ILE A 88 -2.92 -0.94 -1.39
C ILE A 88 -3.34 -1.60 -0.09
N TYR A 89 -4.57 -2.11 -0.02
CA TYR A 89 -5.09 -2.76 1.18
C TYR A 89 -4.32 -4.03 1.53
N ASP A 90 -3.90 -4.80 0.53
CA ASP A 90 -3.05 -5.98 0.75
C ASP A 90 -1.71 -5.59 1.39
N LYS A 91 -1.10 -4.49 0.94
CA LYS A 91 0.14 -3.96 1.53
C LYS A 91 -0.06 -3.46 2.95
N ILE A 92 -1.16 -2.75 3.22
CA ILE A 92 -1.52 -2.30 4.57
C ILE A 92 -1.68 -3.51 5.49
N LYS A 93 -2.37 -4.56 5.04
CA LYS A 93 -2.52 -5.81 5.80
C LYS A 93 -1.17 -6.44 6.15
N SER A 94 -0.24 -6.52 5.19
CA SER A 94 1.11 -7.03 5.45
C SER A 94 1.88 -6.17 6.46
N ILE A 95 1.75 -4.84 6.40
CA ILE A 95 2.36 -3.94 7.39
C ILE A 95 1.78 -4.21 8.78
N ILE A 96 0.45 -4.26 8.90
CA ILE A 96 -0.21 -4.51 10.19
C ILE A 96 0.21 -5.86 10.76
N ASP A 97 0.26 -6.92 9.94
CA ASP A 97 0.68 -8.25 10.37
C ASP A 97 2.14 -8.25 10.90
N LEU A 98 3.08 -7.66 10.16
CA LEU A 98 4.47 -7.54 10.60
C LEU A 98 4.57 -6.77 11.92
N VAL A 99 3.93 -5.60 12.00
CA VAL A 99 3.98 -4.74 13.19
C VAL A 99 3.33 -5.44 14.40
N SER A 100 2.23 -6.15 14.18
CA SER A 100 1.56 -6.93 15.24
C SER A 100 2.46 -8.05 15.75
N LYS A 101 3.11 -8.81 14.86
CA LYS A 101 4.08 -9.85 15.23
C LYS A 101 5.29 -9.28 15.95
N PHE A 102 5.77 -8.10 15.54
CA PHE A 102 6.85 -7.39 16.21
C PHE A 102 6.48 -7.05 17.65
N PHE A 103 5.35 -6.38 17.86
CA PHE A 103 4.89 -6.02 19.21
C PHE A 103 4.55 -7.22 20.09
N ALA A 104 4.05 -8.30 19.50
CA ALA A 104 3.77 -9.54 20.21
C ALA A 104 5.03 -10.36 20.54
N GLY A 105 6.22 -9.94 20.10
CA GLY A 105 7.46 -10.70 20.28
C GLY A 105 7.48 -12.04 19.52
N LEU A 106 6.66 -12.16 18.47
CA LEU A 106 6.50 -13.40 17.70
C LEU A 106 7.47 -13.52 16.53
N LEU A 107 8.35 -12.54 16.33
CA LEU A 107 9.35 -12.57 15.27
C LEU A 107 10.55 -13.40 15.69
N VAL A 108 10.98 -14.31 14.82
CA VAL A 108 12.21 -15.07 15.03
C VAL A 108 13.37 -14.19 14.60
N GLY A 109 14.31 -13.90 15.50
CA GLY A 109 15.36 -12.92 15.23
C GLY A 109 16.41 -12.81 16.32
N VAL A 110 17.43 -12.01 16.06
CA VAL A 110 18.48 -11.62 17.01
C VAL A 110 18.71 -10.11 16.86
N ASP A 111 18.70 -9.40 17.97
CA ASP A 111 18.81 -7.94 18.04
C ASP A 111 17.75 -7.21 17.18
N ASP A 112 18.18 -6.37 16.23
CA ASP A 112 17.32 -5.61 15.31
C ASP A 112 16.99 -6.37 14.02
N LYS A 113 17.33 -7.67 13.95
CA LYS A 113 17.17 -8.48 12.74
C LYS A 113 16.18 -9.61 12.93
N ILE A 114 15.43 -9.88 11.89
CA ILE A 114 14.41 -10.93 11.81
C ILE A 114 14.72 -11.90 10.69
N VAL A 115 14.34 -13.15 10.92
CA VAL A 115 14.45 -14.23 9.95
C VAL A 115 13.32 -14.11 8.94
N VAL A 116 13.69 -14.07 7.67
CA VAL A 116 12.74 -14.05 6.55
C VAL A 116 13.03 -15.21 5.61
N ARG A 117 11.99 -15.65 4.91
CA ARG A 117 12.04 -16.67 3.86
C ARG A 117 11.89 -16.01 2.50
N VAL A 118 12.80 -16.29 1.58
CA VAL A 118 12.73 -15.80 0.20
C VAL A 118 11.62 -16.52 -0.56
N LEU A 119 10.75 -15.76 -1.24
CA LEU A 119 9.60 -16.31 -1.98
C LEU A 119 9.90 -16.63 -3.44
N LYS A 120 10.93 -15.99 -4.01
CA LYS A 120 11.34 -16.15 -5.42
C LYS A 120 12.83 -15.86 -5.60
N ASP A 121 13.45 -16.51 -6.57
CA ASP A 121 14.84 -16.27 -6.95
C ASP A 121 15.06 -14.77 -7.24
N SER A 122 16.03 -14.17 -6.56
CA SER A 122 16.21 -12.72 -6.55
C SER A 122 17.62 -12.31 -6.13
N TYR A 123 17.89 -11.00 -6.21
CA TYR A 123 19.08 -10.38 -5.63
C TYR A 123 18.67 -9.52 -4.43
N ILE A 124 19.23 -9.84 -3.25
CA ILE A 124 19.02 -9.10 -2.00
C ILE A 124 20.39 -8.69 -1.49
N ARG A 125 20.62 -7.39 -1.24
CA ARG A 125 21.93 -6.82 -0.89
C ARG A 125 23.04 -7.28 -1.84
N ASP A 126 22.78 -7.19 -3.14
CA ASP A 126 23.68 -7.63 -4.23
C ASP A 126 24.08 -9.10 -4.20
N ARG A 127 23.43 -9.92 -3.35
CA ARG A 127 23.64 -11.36 -3.29
C ARG A 127 22.50 -12.09 -3.97
N ARG A 128 22.85 -13.05 -4.84
CA ARG A 128 21.87 -13.98 -5.41
C ARG A 128 21.33 -14.89 -4.31
N VAL A 129 20.01 -14.92 -4.18
CA VAL A 129 19.26 -15.77 -3.25
C VAL A 129 18.23 -16.58 -4.02
N ARG A 130 17.97 -17.79 -3.56
CA ARG A 130 17.01 -18.72 -4.17
C ARG A 130 15.71 -18.73 -3.37
N LYS A 131 14.63 -19.13 -4.04
CA LYS A 131 13.37 -19.43 -3.36
C LYS A 131 13.60 -20.38 -2.18
N ASN A 132 12.96 -20.08 -1.06
CA ASN A 132 13.05 -20.75 0.24
C ASN A 132 14.36 -20.53 1.03
N ASP A 133 15.32 -19.75 0.52
CA ASP A 133 16.47 -19.35 1.35
C ASP A 133 16.00 -18.57 2.58
N LEU A 134 16.70 -18.77 3.69
CA LEU A 134 16.49 -18.01 4.92
C LEU A 134 17.54 -16.90 5.02
N LEU A 135 17.07 -15.70 5.31
CA LEU A 135 17.92 -14.52 5.49
C LEU A 135 17.64 -13.88 6.83
N LEU A 136 18.67 -13.27 7.42
CA LEU A 136 18.56 -12.44 8.60
C LEU A 136 18.68 -10.97 8.16
N LEU A 137 17.56 -10.25 8.18
CA LEU A 137 17.46 -8.87 7.72
C LEU A 137 17.03 -7.95 8.85
N ARG A 138 17.48 -6.69 8.83
CA ARG A 138 16.94 -5.66 9.72
C ARG A 138 15.45 -5.46 9.45
N VAL A 139 14.68 -5.09 10.47
CA VAL A 139 13.20 -4.98 10.37
C VAL A 139 12.75 -4.03 9.26
N ASP A 140 13.42 -2.88 9.10
CA ASP A 140 13.18 -1.89 8.05
C ASP A 140 13.39 -2.47 6.64
N GLU A 141 14.48 -3.21 6.43
CA GLU A 141 14.76 -3.87 5.17
C GLU A 141 13.79 -5.03 4.88
N ALA A 142 13.48 -5.84 5.89
CA ALA A 142 12.54 -6.93 5.78
C ALA A 142 11.16 -6.42 5.36
N LEU A 143 10.71 -5.31 5.94
CA LEU A 143 9.46 -4.64 5.54
C LEU A 143 9.48 -4.25 4.06
N ASN A 144 10.56 -3.64 3.58
CA ASN A 144 10.68 -3.23 2.17
C ASN A 144 10.57 -4.43 1.23
N TYR A 145 11.32 -5.51 1.49
CA TYR A 145 11.26 -6.71 0.66
C TYR A 145 9.92 -7.46 0.79
N CYS A 146 9.27 -7.39 1.94
CA CYS A 146 7.92 -7.94 2.15
C CYS A 146 6.88 -7.18 1.31
N LEU A 147 6.93 -5.84 1.34
CA LEU A 147 6.07 -4.98 0.52
C LEU A 147 6.25 -5.23 -0.98
N LEU A 148 7.47 -5.56 -1.41
CA LEU A 148 7.78 -5.91 -2.80
C LEU A 148 7.48 -7.39 -3.14
N GLY A 149 7.05 -8.20 -2.17
CA GLY A 149 6.72 -9.62 -2.36
C GLY A 149 7.94 -10.50 -2.67
N TYR A 150 9.11 -10.15 -2.15
CA TYR A 150 10.33 -10.95 -2.29
C TYR A 150 10.55 -11.89 -1.11
N VAL A 151 10.11 -11.50 0.08
CA VAL A 151 10.29 -12.27 1.30
C VAL A 151 9.01 -12.37 2.10
N ASP A 152 8.94 -13.41 2.93
CA ASP A 152 7.90 -13.65 3.93
C ASP A 152 8.56 -13.76 5.31
N ILE A 153 7.89 -13.27 6.34
CA ILE A 153 8.47 -13.16 7.68
C ILE A 153 8.16 -14.42 8.48
N ILE A 154 9.20 -15.05 9.03
CA ILE A 154 9.02 -16.25 9.87
C ILE A 154 8.66 -15.80 11.29
N SER A 155 7.62 -16.43 11.85
CA SER A 155 7.14 -16.18 13.20
C SER A 155 7.14 -17.45 14.05
N ILE A 156 7.27 -17.30 15.37
CA ILE A 156 7.33 -18.38 16.37
C ILE A 156 6.21 -19.43 16.26
N PRO A 157 4.95 -19.11 15.87
CA PRO A 157 3.92 -20.14 15.70
C PRO A 157 4.25 -21.20 14.64
N LEU A 158 5.22 -20.97 13.75
CA LEU A 158 5.71 -21.98 12.80
C LEU A 158 6.70 -22.97 13.44
N ILE A 159 7.26 -22.66 14.62
CA ILE A 159 8.18 -23.54 15.37
C ILE A 159 7.38 -24.41 16.35
N ALA A 160 6.32 -23.86 16.95
CA ALA A 160 5.39 -24.60 17.80
C ALA A 160 4.40 -25.39 16.94
N ASN A 161 4.84 -26.52 16.39
CA ASN A 161 3.93 -27.50 15.79
C ASN A 161 2.87 -27.87 16.84
N LYS A 162 1.57 -27.85 16.50
CA LYS A 162 0.48 -28.16 17.47
C LYS A 162 0.71 -29.48 18.22
N GLU A 163 1.31 -30.44 17.55
CA GLU A 163 1.71 -31.75 18.10
C GLU A 163 2.71 -31.66 19.27
N PHE A 164 3.44 -30.55 19.41
CA PHE A 164 4.39 -30.32 20.50
C PHE A 164 3.72 -29.73 21.75
N LEU A 165 2.58 -29.03 21.58
CA LEU A 165 1.82 -28.41 22.68
C LEU A 165 0.73 -29.34 23.23
N GLU A 166 0.33 -30.38 22.51
CA GLU A 166 -0.70 -31.36 22.91
C GLU A 166 -0.11 -32.61 23.59
N LYS A 167 1.20 -32.63 23.89
CA LYS A 167 1.81 -33.66 24.75
C LYS A 167 1.83 -33.19 26.22
N GLU A 168 0.70 -33.32 26.89
CA GLU A 168 0.62 -33.48 28.35
C GLU A 168 0.08 -34.87 28.68
#